data_AF-A0A0G1VQB4-F1
#
_entry.id   AF-A0A0G1VQB4-F1
#
_cell.length_a   1.000
_cell.length_b   1.000
_cell.length_c   1.000
_cell.angle_alpha   90.00
_cell.angle_beta   90.00
_cell.angle_gamma   90.00
#
_symmetry.space_group_name_H-M   'P 1'
#
loop_
_entity.id
_entity.type
_entity.pdbx_description
1 polymer ?
#
loop_
_entity_poly.entity_id
_entity_poly.type
_entity_poly.pdbx_seq_one_letter_code
_entity_poly.pdbx_strand_id
1 'polypeptide(L)'
;MKKIIVSIFISFMVLAPATLVFAANPFATAQRNLSTSVQGLNLPNTVEGTVGTVIKGALGLVGTIFFVLTIYAGILWMTAAGNEERVTKATDIIKASIIGLFITMSAYAITTFVASKVGGQ
;
A
#
# COMPACT_ATOMS: atom_id res chain seq x y z
N MET A 1 14.71 -27.60 5.65
CA MET A 1 14.57 -26.30 6.35
C MET A 1 14.15 -25.14 5.44
N LYS A 2 14.74 -24.99 4.23
CA LYS A 2 14.39 -23.92 3.25
C LYS A 2 12.92 -23.93 2.78
N LYS A 3 12.27 -25.10 2.68
CA LYS A 3 10.87 -25.25 2.25
C LYS A 3 9.84 -24.92 3.35
N ILE A 4 10.24 -25.07 4.62
CA ILE A 4 9.40 -24.78 5.80
C ILE A 4 9.29 -23.26 6.01
N ILE A 5 10.39 -22.52 5.83
CA ILE A 5 10.39 -21.05 5.87
C ILE A 5 9.52 -20.47 4.75
N VAL A 6 9.60 -21.02 3.53
CA VAL A 6 8.77 -20.59 2.41
C VAL A 6 7.29 -20.91 2.66
N SER A 7 6.98 -22.08 3.22
CA SER A 7 5.60 -22.45 3.56
C SER A 7 5.01 -21.63 4.71
N ILE A 8 5.82 -21.22 5.69
CA ILE A 8 5.40 -20.33 6.79
C ILE A 8 5.17 -18.91 6.28
N PHE A 9 6.01 -18.44 5.34
CA PHE A 9 5.88 -17.12 4.74
C PHE A 9 4.66 -17.05 3.80
N ILE A 10 4.40 -18.11 3.04
CA ILE A 10 3.18 -18.26 2.23
C ILE A 10 1.92 -18.39 3.09
N SER A 11 1.96 -19.13 4.19
CA SER A 11 0.83 -19.22 5.11
C SER A 11 0.57 -17.88 5.83
N PHE A 12 1.62 -17.13 6.15
CA PHE A 12 1.50 -15.78 6.73
C PHE A 12 0.98 -14.77 5.70
N MET A 13 1.38 -14.89 4.43
CA MET A 13 0.90 -14.05 3.32
C MET A 13 -0.57 -14.32 2.95
N VAL A 14 -1.10 -15.52 3.22
CA VAL A 14 -2.52 -15.86 3.00
C VAL A 14 -3.38 -15.50 4.21
N LEU A 15 -2.85 -15.59 5.44
CA LEU A 15 -3.62 -15.35 6.67
C LEU A 15 -3.56 -13.90 7.18
N ALA A 16 -2.46 -13.17 6.95
CA ALA A 16 -2.31 -11.76 7.33
C ALA A 16 -3.26 -10.78 6.61
N PRO A 17 -3.62 -10.93 5.31
CA PRO A 17 -4.56 -10.00 4.69
C PRO A 17 -5.97 -10.12 5.28
N ALA A 18 -6.33 -11.21 5.96
CA ALA A 18 -7.65 -11.36 6.58
C ALA A 18 -7.80 -10.56 7.89
N THR A 19 -6.71 -10.32 8.63
CA THR A 19 -6.76 -9.65 9.95
C THR A 19 -6.26 -8.21 9.92
N LEU A 20 -5.36 -7.86 8.99
CA LEU A 20 -4.89 -6.48 8.82
C LEU A 20 -5.90 -5.58 8.07
N VAL A 21 -6.78 -6.16 7.25
CA VAL A 21 -7.88 -5.45 6.56
C VAL A 21 -9.01 -5.05 7.53
N PHE A 22 -9.04 -5.55 8.76
CA PHE A 22 -10.11 -5.23 9.74
C PHE A 22 -9.69 -4.31 10.89
N ALA A 23 -8.39 -4.12 11.17
CA ALA A 23 -7.94 -3.42 12.38
C ALA A 23 -7.70 -1.92 12.22
N ALA A 24 -7.28 -1.47 11.04
CA ALA A 24 -7.21 -0.06 10.71
C ALA A 24 -7.17 0.03 9.19
N ASN A 25 -8.31 0.37 8.58
CA ASN A 25 -8.37 0.74 7.18
C ASN A 25 -8.17 2.24 7.08
N PRO A 26 -6.92 2.74 6.95
CA PRO A 26 -6.69 4.16 6.72
C PRO A 26 -7.68 4.67 5.66
N PHE A 27 -7.78 4.00 4.52
CA PHE A 27 -8.68 4.36 3.43
C PHE A 27 -10.18 4.47 3.79
N ALA A 28 -10.68 3.70 4.78
CA ALA A 28 -12.06 3.85 5.25
C ALA A 28 -12.24 5.12 6.08
N THR A 29 -11.24 5.45 6.89
CA THR A 29 -11.18 6.70 7.67
C THR A 29 -11.04 7.92 6.75
N ALA A 30 -10.20 7.85 5.70
CA ALA A 30 -10.11 8.91 4.70
C ALA A 30 -11.44 9.14 3.95
N GLN A 31 -12.14 8.07 3.57
CA GLN A 31 -13.43 8.20 2.90
C GLN A 31 -14.51 8.80 3.82
N ARG A 32 -14.47 8.49 5.12
CA ARG A 32 -15.35 9.12 6.11
C ARG A 32 -15.05 10.61 6.29
N ASN A 33 -13.79 10.98 6.47
CA ASN A 33 -13.38 12.38 6.67
C ASN A 33 -13.64 13.25 5.43
N LEU A 34 -13.55 12.65 4.24
CA LEU A 34 -13.87 13.31 2.98
C LEU A 34 -15.39 13.58 2.89
N SER A 35 -16.22 12.55 3.16
CA SER A 35 -17.69 12.66 3.16
C SER A 35 -18.22 13.70 4.15
N THR A 36 -17.61 13.82 5.34
CA THR A 36 -17.98 14.84 6.34
C THR A 36 -17.58 16.26 5.89
N SER A 37 -16.52 16.39 5.10
CA SER A 37 -16.05 17.67 4.58
C SER A 37 -16.96 18.22 3.46
N VAL A 38 -17.46 17.37 2.56
CA VAL A 38 -18.41 17.80 1.51
C VAL A 38 -19.80 18.07 2.02
N GLN A 39 -20.24 17.39 3.08
CA GLN A 39 -21.49 17.72 3.75
C GLN A 39 -21.45 19.13 4.37
N GLY A 40 -20.28 19.62 4.77
CA GLY A 40 -20.06 21.00 5.21
C GLY A 40 -19.95 22.04 4.09
N LEU A 41 -19.66 21.61 2.85
CA LEU A 41 -19.48 22.50 1.68
C LEU A 41 -20.66 22.50 0.70
N ASN A 42 -21.71 21.69 0.95
CA ASN A 42 -22.92 21.60 0.12
C ASN A 42 -22.64 21.22 -1.36
N LEU A 43 -21.51 20.55 -1.63
CA LEU A 43 -21.21 20.00 -2.94
C LEU A 43 -22.02 18.70 -3.16
N PRO A 44 -22.55 18.43 -4.36
CA PRO A 44 -23.26 17.18 -4.63
C PRO A 44 -22.35 15.98 -4.37
N ASN A 45 -22.83 15.06 -3.52
CA ASN A 45 -22.18 13.83 -3.02
C ASN A 45 -21.66 12.85 -4.10
N THR A 46 -21.73 13.19 -5.39
CA THR A 46 -21.39 12.33 -6.53
C THR A 46 -19.91 12.36 -6.88
N VAL A 47 -19.21 13.47 -6.62
CA VAL A 47 -17.80 13.63 -7.02
C VAL A 47 -16.86 12.89 -6.06
N GLU A 48 -17.11 12.97 -4.75
CA GLU A 48 -16.26 12.31 -3.74
C GLU A 48 -16.41 10.79 -3.69
N GLY A 49 -17.62 10.25 -3.79
CA GLY A 49 -17.84 8.81 -3.77
C GLY A 49 -17.17 8.10 -4.95
N THR A 50 -17.17 8.76 -6.11
CA THR A 50 -16.52 8.27 -7.33
C THR A 50 -15.01 8.33 -7.22
N VAL A 51 -14.45 9.47 -6.78
CA VAL A 51 -13.00 9.66 -6.63
C VAL A 51 -12.42 8.72 -5.55
N GLY A 52 -13.09 8.58 -4.39
CA GLY A 52 -12.64 7.67 -3.34
C GLY A 52 -12.62 6.19 -3.77
N THR A 53 -13.58 5.77 -4.60
CA THR A 53 -13.64 4.41 -5.15
C THR A 53 -12.53 4.17 -6.18
N VAL A 54 -12.28 5.16 -7.05
CA VAL A 54 -11.19 5.09 -8.04
C VAL A 54 -9.82 5.06 -7.35
N ILE A 55 -9.60 5.88 -6.33
CA ILE A 55 -8.35 5.89 -5.55
C ILE A 55 -8.15 4.55 -4.83
N LYS A 56 -9.21 3.96 -4.26
CA LYS A 56 -9.14 2.61 -3.66
C LYS A 56 -8.72 1.54 -4.66
N GLY A 57 -9.32 1.56 -5.85
CA GLY A 57 -8.95 0.64 -6.94
C GLY A 57 -7.50 0.83 -7.36
N ALA A 58 -7.08 2.08 -7.59
CA ALA A 58 -5.73 2.41 -8.02
C ALA A 58 -4.67 2.05 -6.96
N LEU A 59 -4.88 2.40 -5.68
CA LEU A 59 -3.92 2.10 -4.62
C LEU A 59 -3.85 0.60 -4.30
N GLY A 60 -4.96 -0.13 -4.39
CA GLY A 60 -4.95 -1.59 -4.26
C GLY A 60 -4.13 -2.26 -5.36
N LEU A 61 -4.28 -1.78 -6.60
CA LEU A 61 -3.54 -2.30 -7.76
C LEU A 61 -2.04 -1.95 -7.66
N VAL A 62 -1.71 -0.71 -7.30
CA VAL A 62 -0.33 -0.25 -7.06
C VAL A 62 0.32 -1.05 -5.93
N GLY A 63 -0.34 -1.20 -4.78
CA GLY A 63 0.20 -1.96 -3.66
C GLY A 63 0.46 -3.43 -4.01
N THR A 64 -0.44 -4.05 -4.78
CA THR A 64 -0.28 -5.43 -5.26
C THR A 64 0.93 -5.57 -6.19
N ILE A 65 1.11 -4.63 -7.12
CA ILE A 65 2.25 -4.63 -8.05
C ILE A 65 3.57 -4.50 -7.28
N PHE A 66 3.66 -3.53 -6.37
CA PHE A 66 4.86 -3.32 -5.54
C PHE A 66 5.18 -4.53 -4.67
N PHE A 67 4.16 -5.21 -4.16
CA PHE A 67 4.32 -6.44 -3.39
C PHE A 67 4.92 -7.57 -4.24
N VAL A 68 4.40 -7.79 -5.46
CA VAL A 68 4.93 -8.81 -6.40
C VAL A 68 6.37 -8.48 -6.81
N LEU A 69 6.69 -7.21 -7.08
CA LEU A 69 8.04 -6.77 -7.40
C LEU A 69 9.03 -7.00 -6.25
N THR A 70 8.59 -6.80 -5.01
CA THR A 70 9.41 -7.06 -3.82
C THR A 70 9.73 -8.56 -3.68
N ILE A 71 8.76 -9.44 -3.94
CA ILE A 71 8.98 -10.90 -3.97
C ILE A 71 9.96 -11.27 -5.09
N TYR A 72 9.77 -10.74 -6.30
CA TYR A 72 10.66 -10.99 -7.43
C TYR A 72 12.10 -10.57 -7.13
N ALA A 73 12.28 -9.39 -6.53
CA ALA A 73 13.59 -8.88 -6.12
C ALA A 73 14.23 -9.76 -5.04
N GLY A 74 13.45 -10.24 -4.07
CA GLY A 74 13.92 -11.18 -3.05
C GLY A 74 14.41 -12.50 -3.65
N ILE A 75 13.69 -13.06 -4.63
CA ILE A 75 14.11 -14.27 -5.34
C ILE A 75 15.36 -14.00 -6.17
N LEU A 76 15.45 -12.85 -6.84
CA LEU A 76 16.62 -12.44 -7.61
C LEU A 76 17.87 -12.32 -6.70
N TRP A 77 17.71 -11.76 -5.51
CA TRP A 77 18.77 -11.65 -4.51
C TRP A 77 19.22 -13.03 -4.03
N MET A 78 18.28 -13.93 -3.74
CA MET A 78 18.56 -15.30 -3.28
C MET A 78 19.19 -16.18 -4.37
N THR A 79 18.91 -15.91 -5.65
CA THR A 79 19.46 -16.65 -6.80
C THR A 79 20.74 -16.05 -7.36
N ALA A 80 21.23 -14.94 -6.79
CA ALA A 80 22.43 -14.27 -7.26
C ALA A 80 23.72 -15.11 -7.08
N ALA A 81 23.73 -16.11 -6.20
CA ALA A 81 24.79 -17.12 -6.06
C ALA A 81 26.24 -16.58 -6.07
N GLY A 82 26.46 -15.37 -5.53
CA GLY A 82 27.77 -14.71 -5.48
C GLY A 82 28.11 -13.80 -6.67
N ASN A 83 27.23 -13.67 -7.66
CA ASN A 83 27.36 -12.66 -8.71
C ASN A 83 26.95 -11.28 -8.18
N GLU A 84 27.94 -10.42 -7.91
CA GLU A 84 27.74 -9.04 -7.40
C GLU A 84 26.76 -8.23 -8.25
N GLU A 85 26.76 -8.42 -9.57
CA GLU A 85 25.87 -7.67 -10.47
C GLU A 85 24.40 -7.99 -10.19
N ARG A 86 24.09 -9.27 -9.90
CA ARG A 86 22.73 -9.69 -9.53
C ARG A 86 22.34 -9.28 -8.11
N VAL A 87 23.30 -9.26 -7.20
CA VAL A 87 23.09 -8.77 -5.82
C VAL A 87 22.75 -7.28 -5.83
N THR A 88 23.54 -6.47 -6.55
CA THR A 88 23.32 -5.03 -6.68
C THR A 88 21.96 -4.75 -7.32
N LYS A 89 21.65 -5.43 -8.44
CA LYS A 89 20.38 -5.26 -9.14
C LYS A 89 19.17 -5.60 -8.25
N ALA A 90 19.24 -6.68 -7.48
CA ALA A 90 18.17 -7.05 -6.57
C ALA A 90 18.00 -6.04 -5.42
N THR A 91 19.12 -5.54 -4.88
CA THR A 91 19.12 -4.54 -3.81
C THR A 91 18.54 -3.21 -4.28
N ASP A 92 18.83 -2.79 -5.51
CA ASP A 92 18.27 -1.58 -6.10
C ASP A 92 16.75 -1.70 -6.31
N ILE A 93 16.26 -2.86 -6.77
CA ILE A 93 14.81 -3.09 -6.91
C ILE A 93 14.13 -3.06 -5.53
N ILE A 94 14.74 -3.64 -4.49
CA ILE A 94 14.21 -3.59 -3.12
C ILE A 94 14.15 -2.14 -2.62
N LYS A 95 15.23 -1.36 -2.78
CA LYS A 95 15.26 0.06 -2.39
C LYS A 95 14.20 0.87 -3.11
N ALA A 96 14.07 0.70 -4.43
CA ALA A 96 13.05 1.38 -5.23
C ALA A 96 11.63 0.99 -4.79
N SER A 97 11.41 -0.29 -4.45
CA SER A 97 10.11 -0.78 -3.97
C SER A 97 9.74 -0.18 -2.60
N ILE A 98 10.71 -0.11 -1.68
CA ILE A 98 10.51 0.50 -0.35
C ILE A 98 10.20 1.99 -0.48
N ILE A 99 10.94 2.72 -1.32
CA ILE A 99 10.73 4.15 -1.53
C ILE A 99 9.34 4.42 -2.12
N GLY A 100 8.90 3.63 -3.11
CA GLY A 100 7.56 3.78 -3.68
C GLY A 100 6.44 3.48 -2.68
N LEU A 101 6.62 2.48 -1.82
CA LEU A 101 5.69 2.18 -0.73
C LEU A 101 5.63 3.33 0.27
N PHE A 102 6.79 3.87 0.65
CA PHE A 102 6.91 4.98 1.59
C PHE A 102 6.24 6.26 1.06
N ILE A 103 6.43 6.58 -0.23
CA ILE A 103 5.76 7.71 -0.90
C ILE A 103 4.25 7.52 -0.89
N THR A 104 3.75 6.33 -1.22
CA THR A 104 2.31 6.05 -1.22
C THR A 104 1.70 6.23 0.17
N MET A 105 2.38 5.74 1.20
CA MET A 105 1.94 5.86 2.59
C MET A 105 2.00 7.31 3.08
N SER A 106 3.03 8.06 2.67
CA SER A 106 3.19 9.48 2.98
C SER A 106 2.15 10.35 2.29
N ALA A 107 1.85 10.10 1.01
CA ALA A 107 0.81 10.79 0.26
C ALA A 107 -0.57 10.60 0.91
N TYR A 108 -0.84 9.39 1.39
CA TYR A 108 -2.06 9.10 2.14
C TYR A 108 -2.10 9.87 3.47
N ALA A 109 -1.01 9.83 4.25
CA ALA A 109 -0.91 10.55 5.52
C ALA A 109 -1.14 12.06 5.35
N ILE A 110 -0.51 12.66 4.32
CA ILE A 110 -0.69 14.07 3.96
C ILE A 110 -2.15 14.35 3.58
N THR A 111 -2.75 13.50 2.73
CA THR A 111 -4.16 13.66 2.32
C THR A 111 -5.08 13.66 3.53
N THR A 112 -4.90 12.74 4.48
CA THR A 112 -5.70 12.71 5.71
C THR A 112 -5.45 13.87 6.64
N PHE A 113 -4.20 14.34 6.70
CA PHE A 113 -3.83 15.47 7.54
C PHE A 113 -4.49 16.75 7.02
N VAL A 114 -4.42 16.98 5.71
CA VAL A 114 -5.07 18.13 5.06
C VAL A 114 -6.59 18.00 5.18
N ALA A 115 -7.17 16.83 4.88
CA ALA A 115 -8.61 16.61 5.00
C ALA A 115 -9.12 16.79 6.45
N SER A 116 -8.37 16.33 7.45
CA SER A 116 -8.73 16.52 8.87
C SER A 116 -8.60 17.97 9.34
N LYS A 117 -7.69 18.76 8.75
CA LYS A 117 -7.52 20.17 9.08
C LYS A 117 -8.51 21.08 8.34
N VAL A 118 -8.95 20.70 7.14
CA VAL A 118 -9.95 21.44 6.33
C VAL A 118 -11.39 21.05 6.68
N GLY A 119 -11.64 19.78 7.01
CA GLY A 119 -12.96 19.24 7.34
C GLY A 119 -13.41 19.48 8.78
N GLY A 120 -12.99 20.59 9.40
CA GLY A 120 -13.24 20.91 10.80
C GLY A 120 -14.71 20.89 11.18
N GLN A 121 -15.14 19.75 11.72
CA GLN A 121 -16.08 19.55 12.83
C GLN A 121 -15.44 18.50 13.74
#